data_AF-A0A7V9Q909-F1
#
_entry.id   AF-A0A7V9Q909-F1
#
_cell.length_a   1.000
_cell.length_b   1.000
_cell.length_c   1.000
_cell.angle_alpha   90.00
_cell.angle_beta   90.00
_cell.angle_gamma   90.00
#
_symmetry.space_group_name_H-M   'P 1'
#
loop_
_entity.id
_entity.type
_entity.pdbx_description
1 polymer ?
#
loop_
_entity_poly.entity_id
_entity_poly.type
_entity_poly.pdbx_seq_one_letter_code
_entity_poly.pdbx_strand_id
1 'polypeptide(L)'
;MFWLNVCAACAVLAITSAGCNPEQTATRDFGDEVSGKADVRKGVKPEADSEAAVIETNFGDIVIELYPNLAPKMVERFKTLAREGFYNGTTFHRIDSETGVVQGGDPNSKD
;
A
#
# COMPACT_ATOMS: atom_id res chain seq x y z
N MET A 1 20.05 -38.55 -28.94
CA MET A 1 19.26 -39.33 -29.90
C MET A 1 18.84 -40.61 -29.22
N PHE A 2 17.60 -40.65 -28.69
CA PHE A 2 16.73 -41.81 -28.50
C PHE A 2 15.49 -41.30 -27.75
N TRP A 3 14.47 -41.00 -28.55
CA TRP A 3 13.07 -41.06 -28.18
C TRP A 3 12.76 -42.39 -27.45
N LEU A 4 11.79 -42.44 -26.52
CA LEU A 4 10.42 -42.87 -26.83
C LEU A 4 9.57 -43.09 -25.56
N ASN A 5 8.34 -42.57 -25.66
CA ASN A 5 7.11 -42.78 -24.90
C ASN A 5 6.95 -44.05 -24.05
N VAL A 6 6.37 -43.87 -22.86
CA VAL A 6 5.28 -44.75 -22.38
C VAL A 6 4.11 -43.87 -21.94
N CYS A 7 3.07 -43.93 -22.76
CA CYS A 7 1.72 -43.49 -22.49
C CYS A 7 1.00 -44.65 -21.82
N ALA A 8 0.43 -44.48 -20.63
CA ALA A 8 -0.48 -45.45 -20.03
C ALA A 8 -1.45 -44.74 -19.07
N ALA A 9 -2.64 -44.47 -19.58
CA ALA A 9 -3.81 -44.09 -18.80
C ALA A 9 -4.27 -45.26 -17.91
N CYS A 10 -4.79 -44.98 -16.71
CA CYS A 10 -5.92 -45.73 -16.14
C CYS A 10 -6.48 -45.04 -14.88
N ALA A 11 -7.67 -44.48 -15.04
CA ALA A 11 -8.82 -44.50 -14.13
C ALA A 11 -8.60 -44.53 -12.62
N VAL A 12 -9.00 -43.46 -11.94
CA VAL A 12 -9.62 -43.54 -10.60
C VAL A 12 -10.89 -42.69 -10.59
N LEU A 13 -12.02 -43.37 -10.72
CA LEU A 13 -13.35 -42.87 -10.33
C LEU A 13 -13.57 -43.31 -8.88
N ALA A 14 -13.57 -42.36 -7.95
CA ALA A 14 -14.06 -42.57 -6.59
C ALA A 14 -15.02 -41.43 -6.26
N ILE A 15 -16.32 -41.75 -6.31
CA ILE A 15 -17.39 -40.91 -5.78
C ILE A 15 -17.51 -41.27 -4.30
N THR A 16 -17.12 -40.36 -3.40
CA THR A 16 -17.49 -40.45 -1.98
C THR A 16 -18.15 -39.15 -1.56
N SER A 17 -19.40 -39.30 -1.14
CA SER A 17 -20.23 -38.32 -0.47
C SER A 17 -19.70 -38.00 0.92
N ALA A 18 -19.41 -36.73 1.20
CA ALA A 18 -19.64 -36.05 2.47
C ALA A 18 -19.13 -34.61 2.32
N GLY A 19 -19.90 -33.65 2.81
CA GLY A 19 -19.68 -32.23 2.55
C GLY A 19 -18.36 -31.70 3.08
N CYS A 20 -17.78 -30.79 2.29
CA CYS A 20 -17.24 -29.54 2.79
C CYS A 20 -17.72 -28.48 1.82
N ASN A 21 -18.55 -27.56 2.33
CA ASN A 21 -18.93 -26.34 1.66
C ASN A 21 -17.82 -25.32 1.94
N PRO A 22 -16.91 -24.99 1.00
CA PRO A 22 -16.17 -23.75 1.10
C PRO A 22 -17.17 -22.63 0.78
N GLU A 23 -17.66 -22.01 1.85
CA GLU A 23 -18.28 -20.70 1.79
C GLU A 23 -17.43 -19.80 0.89
N GLN A 24 -18.10 -19.23 -0.12
CA GLN A 24 -17.52 -18.38 -1.14
C GLN A 24 -16.83 -17.20 -0.47
N THR A 25 -15.53 -17.34 -0.20
CA THR A 25 -14.65 -16.19 -0.04
C THR A 25 -14.60 -15.56 -1.42
N ALA A 26 -15.52 -14.63 -1.65
CA ALA A 26 -15.46 -13.69 -2.75
C ALA A 26 -14.16 -12.88 -2.56
N THR A 27 -13.05 -13.43 -3.06
CA THR A 27 -11.88 -12.66 -3.41
C THR A 27 -12.37 -11.66 -4.44
N ARG A 28 -12.67 -10.44 -3.98
CA ARG A 28 -12.80 -9.30 -4.87
C ARG A 28 -11.44 -9.13 -5.53
N ASP A 29 -11.39 -9.62 -6.75
CA ASP A 29 -10.35 -9.41 -7.73
C ASP A 29 -10.13 -7.90 -7.87
N PHE A 30 -9.08 -7.38 -7.21
CA PHE A 30 -8.58 -6.04 -7.47
C PHE A 30 -7.67 -6.12 -8.70
N GLY A 31 -8.29 -6.42 -9.84
CA GLY A 31 -7.75 -6.05 -11.14
C GLY A 31 -8.02 -4.57 -11.35
N ASP A 32 -7.01 -3.72 -11.21
CA ASP A 32 -6.46 -3.05 -12.39
C ASP A 32 -5.12 -2.39 -12.05
N GLU A 33 -4.31 -2.37 -13.08
CA GLU A 33 -2.91 -2.07 -13.16
C GLU A 33 -2.60 -0.60 -12.82
N VAL A 34 -2.05 -0.34 -11.63
CA VAL A 34 -1.17 0.84 -11.44
C VAL A 34 0.28 0.38 -11.48
N SER A 35 0.67 -0.14 -12.65
CA SER A 35 2.07 -0.23 -13.07
C SER A 35 2.57 1.18 -13.39
N GLY A 36 2.71 2.00 -12.35
CA GLY A 36 3.56 3.17 -12.40
C GLY A 36 4.87 2.78 -11.74
N LYS A 37 5.90 2.46 -12.53
CA LYS A 37 7.28 2.50 -12.02
C LYS A 37 7.41 3.81 -11.26
N ALA A 38 7.73 3.73 -9.97
CA ALA A 38 8.15 4.91 -9.23
C ALA A 38 9.50 5.30 -9.86
N ASP A 39 9.46 6.11 -10.91
CA ASP A 39 10.64 6.74 -11.50
C ASP A 39 11.15 7.77 -10.49
N VAL A 40 11.72 7.28 -9.38
CA VAL A 40 12.46 8.11 -8.43
C VAL A 40 13.73 8.51 -9.16
N ARG A 41 13.66 9.66 -9.83
CA ARG A 41 14.75 10.21 -10.64
C ARG A 41 15.95 10.48 -9.71
N LYS A 42 16.91 9.55 -9.66
CA LYS A 42 18.17 9.76 -8.93
C LYS A 42 18.94 10.91 -9.59
N GLY A 43 19.27 11.95 -8.83
CA GLY A 43 20.06 13.10 -9.30
C GLY A 43 19.28 14.41 -9.52
N VAL A 44 17.98 14.45 -9.21
CA VAL A 44 17.20 15.69 -9.22
C VAL A 44 17.39 16.42 -7.88
N LYS A 45 17.70 17.73 -7.93
CA LYS A 45 17.79 18.55 -6.73
C LYS A 45 16.38 18.69 -6.13
N PRO A 46 16.21 18.55 -4.80
CA PRO A 46 14.92 18.76 -4.16
C PRO A 46 14.51 20.23 -4.36
N GLU A 47 13.40 20.43 -5.06
CA GLU A 47 12.77 21.75 -5.20
C GLU A 47 11.42 21.65 -4.48
N ALA A 48 11.28 22.50 -3.46
CA ALA A 48 10.14 22.54 -2.56
C ALA A 48 8.91 23.08 -3.29
N ASP A 49 7.75 22.54 -2.95
CA ASP A 49 6.47 23.06 -3.38
C ASP A 49 6.20 24.44 -2.75
N SER A 50 5.33 25.23 -3.38
CA SER A 50 4.85 26.49 -2.82
C SER A 50 3.93 26.29 -1.61
N GLU A 51 3.33 25.10 -1.48
CA GLU A 51 2.45 24.72 -0.38
C GLU A 51 3.19 23.86 0.65
N ALA A 52 3.14 24.26 1.92
CA ALA A 52 3.58 23.44 3.05
C ALA A 52 2.38 22.77 3.72
N ALA A 53 2.58 21.56 4.25
CA ALA A 53 1.59 20.88 5.06
C ALA A 53 1.88 21.12 6.54
N VAL A 54 0.86 21.43 7.32
CA VAL A 54 0.96 21.61 8.78
C VAL A 54 0.18 20.48 9.45
N ILE A 55 0.85 19.73 10.31
CA ILE A 55 0.23 18.73 11.17
C ILE A 55 0.12 19.36 12.56
N GLU A 56 -1.10 19.68 12.96
CA GLU A 56 -1.40 20.16 14.30
C GLU A 56 -1.47 18.97 15.25
N THR A 57 -0.68 19.02 16.33
CA THR A 57 -0.70 18.00 17.38
C THR A 57 -0.84 18.64 18.75
N ASN A 58 -1.25 17.86 19.75
CA ASN A 58 -1.35 18.34 21.14
C ASN A 58 -0.01 18.83 21.72
N PHE A 59 1.11 18.49 21.08
CA PHE A 59 2.47 18.84 21.51
C PHE A 59 3.08 19.98 20.68
N GLY A 60 2.35 20.51 19.69
CA GLY A 60 2.80 21.57 18.81
C GLY A 60 2.60 21.26 17.33
N ASP A 61 2.95 22.23 16.50
CA ASP A 61 2.74 22.16 15.06
C ASP A 61 3.97 21.65 14.34
N ILE A 62 3.77 20.69 13.44
CA ILE A 62 4.83 20.12 12.59
C ILE A 62 4.62 20.64 11.17
N VAL A 63 5.59 21.40 10.68
CA VAL A 63 5.58 21.92 9.30
C VAL A 63 6.37 20.99 8.40
N ILE A 64 5.75 20.54 7.31
CA ILE A 64 6.31 19.61 6.32
C ILE A 64 6.38 20.28 4.96
N GLU A 65 7.58 20.34 4.41
CA GLU A 65 7.80 20.72 3.02
C GLU A 65 7.63 19.52 2.09
N LEU A 66 6.90 19.72 1.00
CA LEU A 66 6.63 18.68 0.01
C LEU A 66 7.53 18.88 -1.21
N TYR A 67 7.99 17.78 -1.79
CA TYR A 67 8.91 17.80 -2.94
C TYR A 67 8.28 17.06 -4.14
N PRO A 68 7.35 17.70 -4.87
CA PRO A 68 6.65 17.09 -6.01
C PRO A 68 7.61 16.70 -7.15
N ASN A 69 8.76 17.37 -7.24
CA ASN A 69 9.80 17.09 -8.24
C ASN A 69 10.43 15.69 -8.09
N LEU A 70 10.45 15.14 -6.88
CA LEU A 70 10.99 13.82 -6.58
C LEU A 70 9.91 12.73 -6.61
N ALA A 71 8.73 13.03 -6.06
CA ALA A 71 7.65 12.06 -5.89
C ALA A 71 6.27 12.69 -6.18
N PRO A 72 5.97 13.04 -7.45
CA PRO A 72 4.79 13.83 -7.80
C PRO A 72 3.49 13.12 -7.41
N LYS A 73 3.38 11.81 -7.74
CA LYS A 73 2.19 11.01 -7.42
C LYS A 73 1.94 10.88 -5.91
N MET A 74 3.01 10.80 -5.11
CA MET A 74 2.89 10.67 -3.66
C MET A 74 2.49 11.99 -3.02
N VAL A 75 3.08 13.09 -3.47
CA VAL A 75 2.73 14.44 -3.00
C VAL A 75 1.28 14.77 -3.35
N GLU A 76 0.83 14.51 -4.57
CA GLU A 76 -0.56 14.68 -4.97
C GLU A 76 -1.52 13.87 -4.10
N ARG A 77 -1.22 12.57 -3.90
CA ARG A 77 -2.06 11.71 -3.07
C ARG A 77 -2.12 12.19 -1.61
N PHE A 78 -0.99 12.60 -1.06
CA PHE A 78 -0.90 13.13 0.30
C PHE A 78 -1.75 14.41 0.43
N LYS A 79 -1.63 15.36 -0.50
CA LYS A 79 -2.43 16.60 -0.51
C LYS A 79 -3.93 16.31 -0.58
N THR A 80 -4.35 15.39 -1.44
CA THR A 80 -5.77 15.01 -1.55
C THR A 80 -6.29 14.45 -0.23
N LEU A 81 -5.60 13.49 0.38
CA LEU A 81 -5.99 12.88 1.66
C LEU A 81 -5.99 13.91 2.80
N ALA A 82 -5.02 14.82 2.83
CA ALA A 82 -4.97 15.90 3.81
C ALA A 82 -6.17 16.86 3.68
N ARG A 83 -6.52 17.27 2.46
CA ARG A 83 -7.69 18.14 2.20
C ARG A 83 -9.02 17.46 2.50
N GLU A 84 -9.10 16.15 2.30
CA GLU A 84 -10.26 15.33 2.68
C GLU A 84 -10.37 15.12 4.21
N GLY A 85 -9.36 15.55 4.98
CA GLY A 85 -9.33 15.35 6.43
C GLY A 85 -9.09 13.89 6.82
N PHE A 86 -8.52 13.07 5.94
CA PHE A 86 -8.30 11.64 6.18
C PHE A 86 -7.40 11.39 7.40
N TYR A 87 -6.42 12.27 7.64
CA TYR A 87 -5.49 12.18 8.76
C TYR A 87 -6.03 12.78 10.07
N ASN A 88 -7.18 13.45 10.03
CA ASN A 88 -7.75 14.05 11.23
C ASN A 88 -8.16 12.94 12.21
N GLY A 89 -7.77 13.11 13.48
CA GLY A 89 -8.01 12.13 14.53
C GLY A 89 -7.15 10.87 14.46
N THR A 90 -6.26 10.73 13.46
CA THR A 90 -5.28 9.63 13.47
C THR A 90 -4.20 9.90 14.52
N THR A 91 -3.74 8.86 15.21
CA THR A 91 -2.62 9.01 16.16
C THR A 91 -1.34 8.40 15.60
N PHE A 92 -0.24 8.57 16.33
CA PHE A 92 1.06 7.97 15.96
C PHE A 92 1.19 6.63 16.69
N HIS A 93 0.86 5.54 15.98
CA HIS A 93 0.75 4.20 16.57
C HIS A 93 2.10 3.52 16.79
N ARG A 94 3.14 4.02 16.14
CA ARG A 94 4.47 3.40 16.21
C ARG A 94 5.54 4.47 16.27
N ILE A 95 6.34 4.37 17.33
CA ILE A 95 7.51 5.19 17.58
C ILE A 95 8.68 4.22 17.73
N ASP A 96 9.55 4.19 16.74
CA ASP A 96 10.75 3.37 16.78
C ASP A 96 11.89 4.16 17.41
N SER A 97 12.24 3.84 18.66
CA SER A 97 13.34 4.52 19.37
C SER A 97 14.73 4.20 18.80
N GLU A 98 14.88 3.08 18.09
CA GLU A 98 16.16 2.66 17.51
C GLU A 98 16.51 3.43 16.23
N THR A 99 15.50 3.72 15.39
CA THR A 99 15.67 4.42 14.11
C THR A 99 15.21 5.88 14.15
N GLY A 100 14.53 6.30 15.22
CA GLY A 100 13.99 7.65 15.37
C GLY A 100 12.83 7.96 14.41
N VAL A 101 12.21 6.93 13.83
CA VAL A 101 11.11 7.09 12.87
C VAL A 101 9.78 7.02 13.60
N VAL A 102 8.91 7.97 13.29
CA VAL A 102 7.51 7.99 13.74
C VAL A 102 6.63 7.60 12.57
N GLN A 103 5.71 6.66 12.81
CA GLN A 103 4.75 6.19 11.82
C GLN A 103 3.33 6.48 12.31
N GLY A 104 2.54 7.07 11.42
CA GLY A 104 1.13 7.40 11.65
C GLY A 104 0.31 7.31 10.35
N GLY A 105 -0.94 7.75 10.42
CA GLY A 105 -1.84 7.80 9.26
C GLY A 105 -2.58 6.49 8.95
N ASP A 106 -2.71 5.58 9.92
CA ASP A 106 -3.59 4.40 9.80
C ASP A 106 -5.05 4.82 10.05
N PRO A 107 -6.02 4.50 9.19
CA PRO A 107 -7.43 4.83 9.43
C PRO A 107 -8.08 4.05 10.59
N ASN A 108 -7.61 2.85 10.93
CA ASN A 108 -8.19 2.00 11.99
C ASN A 108 -7.82 2.44 13.40
N SER A 109 -7.09 3.53 13.46
CA SER A 109 -6.29 3.96 14.57
C SER A 109 -6.76 5.33 15.09
N LYS A 110 -7.89 5.78 14.51
CA LYS A 110 -8.68 6.93 14.92
C LYS A 110 -9.47 6.58 16.16
N ASP A 111 -9.36 7.42 17.17
CA ASP A 111 -10.17 7.37 18.39
C ASP A 111 -11.49 8.13 18.24
#